data_AF-A0A7W0IPZ1-F1
#
_entry.id   AF-A0A7W0IPZ1-F1
#
_cell.length_a   1.000
_cell.length_b   1.000
_cell.length_c   1.000
_cell.angle_alpha   90.00
_cell.angle_beta   90.00
_cell.angle_gamma   90.00
#
_symmetry.space_group_name_H-M   'P 1'
#
loop_
_entity.id
_entity.type
_entity.pdbx_description
1 polymer ?
#
loop_
_entity_poly.entity_id
_entity_poly.type
_entity_poly.pdbx_seq_one_letter_code
_entity_poly.pdbx_strand_id
1 'polypeptide(L)' 'MRILIVSQYFWPENFRVNDLTQELVSRGHSVTVLTGIPNYPTGKVFDVFKE' A
#
# COMPACT_ATOMS: atom_id res chain seq x y z
N MET A 1 -16.35 7.13 -4.97
CA MET A 1 -15.79 8.25 -4.17
C MET A 1 -14.29 8.38 -4.44
N ARG A 2 -13.66 9.50 -4.08
CA ARG A 2 -12.19 9.64 -4.08
C ARG A 2 -11.69 9.44 -2.64
N ILE A 3 -10.80 8.48 -2.42
CA ILE A 3 -10.33 8.08 -1.10
C ILE A 3 -8.80 8.16 -1.10
N LEU A 4 -8.23 8.88 -0.14
CA LEU A 4 -6.80 8.87 0.16
C LEU A 4 -6.56 7.98 1.37
N ILE A 5 -5.69 6.98 1.23
CA ILE A 5 -5.19 6.16 2.33
C ILE A 5 -3.76 6.58 2.59
N VAL A 6 -3.46 6.94 3.83
CA VAL A 6 -2.10 7.23 4.30
C VAL A 6 -1.67 6.11 5.22
N SER A 7 -0.63 5.37 4.85
CA SER A 7 -0.15 4.21 5.60
C SER A 7 1.35 4.06 5.46
N GLN A 8 2.05 3.78 6.56
CA GLN A 8 3.48 3.48 6.50
C GLN A 8 3.78 2.22 5.66
N TYR A 9 2.88 1.25 5.68
CA TYR A 9 3.03 -0.03 4.99
C TYR A 9 1.98 -0.19 3.91
N PHE A 10 2.40 -0.73 2.78
CA PHE A 10 1.52 -1.11 1.68
C PHE A 10 2.22 -2.18 0.82
N TRP A 11 1.61 -2.54 -0.30
CA TRP A 11 2.20 -3.47 -1.25
C TRP A 11 3.67 -3.12 -1.57
N PRO A 12 4.60 -4.09 -1.59
CA PRO A 12 4.41 -5.56 -1.55
C PRO A 12 4.31 -6.17 -0.14
N GLU A 13 4.29 -5.35 0.92
CA GLU A 13 4.19 -5.85 2.29
C GLU A 13 2.76 -6.32 2.59
N ASN A 14 2.61 -7.48 3.24
CA ASN A 14 1.29 -8.08 3.45
C ASN A 14 0.62 -7.59 4.74
N PHE A 15 -0.14 -6.49 4.62
CA PHE A 15 -0.93 -5.90 5.70
C PHE A 15 -2.40 -5.75 5.30
N ARG A 16 -3.31 -5.68 6.29
CA ARG A 16 -4.78 -5.58 6.09
C ARG A 16 -5.23 -4.40 5.22
N VAL A 17 -4.40 -3.37 5.10
CA VAL A 17 -4.68 -2.22 4.23
C VAL A 17 -4.72 -2.60 2.75
N ASN A 18 -4.03 -3.68 2.35
CA ASN A 18 -4.04 -4.20 0.99
C ASN A 18 -5.44 -4.74 0.65
N ASP A 19 -5.99 -5.62 1.50
CA ASP A 19 -7.33 -6.18 1.34
C ASP A 19 -8.41 -5.08 1.33
N LEU A 20 -8.28 -4.12 2.26
CA LEU A 20 -9.16 -2.95 2.31
C LEU A 20 -9.12 -2.15 1.00
N THR A 21 -7.92 -1.89 0.48
CA THR A 21 -7.75 -1.12 -0.75
C THR A 21 -8.35 -1.88 -1.95
N GLN A 22 -8.11 -3.19 -2.04
CA GLN A 22 -8.69 -4.03 -3.08
C GLN A 22 -10.21 -4.01 -3.04
N GLU A 23 -10.82 -4.12 -1.86
CA GLU A 23 -12.27 -4.10 -1.72
C GLU A 23 -12.89 -2.71 -1.97
N LEU A 24 -12.19 -1.63 -1.62
CA LEU A 24 -12.63 -0.28 -1.99
C LEU A 24 -12.57 -0.07 -3.51
N VAL A 25 -11.54 -0.58 -4.17
CA VAL A 25 -11.46 -0.54 -5.63
C VAL A 25 -12.54 -1.41 -6.28
N SER A 26 -12.79 -2.62 -5.76
CA SER A 26 -13.82 -3.56 -6.28
C SER A 26 -15.22 -2.95 -6.25
N ARG A 27 -15.52 -2.10 -5.26
CA ARG A 27 -16.77 -1.34 -5.12
C ARG A 27 -16.86 -0.08 -5.98
N GLY A 28 -15.86 0.20 -6.82
CA GLY A 28 -15.86 1.34 -7.73
C GLY A 28 -15.37 2.66 -7.12
N HIS A 29 -14.63 2.62 -6.01
CA HIS A 29 -13.98 3.81 -5.45
C HIS A 29 -12.63 4.07 -6.13
N SER A 30 -12.32 5.35 -6.36
CA SER A 30 -10.99 5.79 -6.78
C SER A 30 -10.12 5.93 -5.53
N VAL A 31 -9.14 5.05 -5.37
CA VAL A 31 -8.26 5.01 -4.20
C VAL A 31 -6.85 5.46 -4.59
N THR A 32 -6.29 6.38 -3.83
CA THR A 32 -4.87 6.75 -3.87
C THR A 32 -4.25 6.34 -2.55
N VAL A 33 -3.08 5.69 -2.58
CA VAL A 33 -2.34 5.31 -1.38
C VAL A 33 -1.04 6.11 -1.32
N LEU A 34 -0.86 6.86 -0.25
CA LEU A 34 0.40 7.49 0.11
C LEU A 34 1.10 6.57 1.13
N THR A 35 2.26 6.05 0.76
CA THR A 35 2.99 5.07 1.56
C THR A 35 4.50 5.28 1.56
N GLY A 36 5.17 4.68 2.53
CA GLY A 36 6.63 4.68 2.61
C GLY A 36 7.24 3.70 1.61
N ILE A 37 8.56 3.77 1.45
CA ILE A 37 9.30 2.76 0.69
C ILE A 37 9.26 1.45 1.51
N PRO A 38 8.81 0.33 0.91
CA PRO A 38 8.60 -0.92 1.63
C PRO A 38 9.93 -1.46 2.14
N ASN A 39 9.98 -1.85 3.42
CA ASN A 39 11.18 -2.37 4.07
C ASN A 39 10.90 -3.41 5.17
N TYR A 40 9.64 -3.68 5.49
CA TYR A 40 9.20 -4.68 6.44
C TYR A 40 9.32 -6.11 5.88
N PRO A 41 9.61 -7.13 6.71
CA PRO A 41 10.01 -7.06 8.12
C PRO A 41 11.52 -6.86 8.31
N THR A 42 12.30 -7.00 7.24
CA THR A 42 13.75 -7.16 7.33
C THR A 42 14.51 -5.86 7.60
N GLY A 43 13.82 -4.72 7.51
CA GLY A 43 14.42 -3.38 7.50
C GLY A 43 15.15 -3.04 6.19
N LYS A 44 15.19 -3.97 5.23
CA LYS A 44 15.83 -3.75 3.92
C LYS A 44 14.77 -3.40 2.89
N VAL A 45 15.03 -2.33 2.14
CA VAL A 45 14.22 -1.94 0.99
C VAL A 45 14.23 -3.05 -0.06
N PHE A 46 13.07 -3.33 -0.63
CA PHE A 46 12.91 -4.27 -1.74
C PHE A 46 13.68 -3.76 -2.97
N ASP A 47 14.40 -4.64 -3.67
CA ASP A 47 15.32 -4.24 -4.75
C ASP A 47 14.65 -3.44 -5.88
N VAL A 48 13.39 -3.75 -6.21
CA VAL A 48 12.62 -3.04 -7.24
C VAL A 48 12.26 -1.58 -6.86
N PHE A 49 12.52 -1.19 -5.61
CA PHE A 49 12.29 0.16 -5.08
C PHE A 49 13.59 0.89 -4.71
N LYS A 50 14.76 0.30 -5.02
CA LYS A 50 16.05 0.98 -4.87
C LYS A 50 16.33 1.77 -6.16
N GLU A 51 16.82 3.00 -6.00
CA GLU A 51 17.30 3.86 -7.10
C GLU A 51 18.64 3.35 -7.66
#